data_AF-A0A920VDC6-F1
#
_entry.id   AF-A0A920VDC6-F1
#
_cell.length_a   1.000
_cell.length_b   1.000
_cell.length_c   1.000
_cell.angle_alpha   90.00
_cell.angle_beta   90.00
_cell.angle_gamma   90.00
#
_symmetry.space_group_name_H-M   'P 1'
#
loop_
_entity.id
_entity.type
_entity.pdbx_description
1 polymer ?
#
loop_
_entity_poly.entity_id
_entity_poly.type
_entity_poly.pdbx_seq_one_letter_code
_entity_poly.pdbx_strand_id
1 'polypeptide(L)'
;MFRPGDPTVMYLGTAPGEIYRSTNSGDSWQQITKNMGSAEISMAFPTRVIALCADPNFPDEMYAALEVAGVIRSSDGGDTWEEISGTLAPSEDTLDLHGAQCSPLCPTLSSSQPGKAHS
;
A
#
# COMPACT_ATOMS: atom_id res chain seq x y z
N MET A 1 10.72 -4.06 -2.12
CA MET A 1 10.61 -2.61 -2.35
C MET A 1 11.58 -1.88 -1.43
N PHE A 2 12.34 -0.90 -1.93
CA PHE A 2 13.11 0.02 -1.08
C PHE A 2 12.21 1.18 -0.66
N ARG A 3 12.38 1.70 0.56
CA ARG A 3 11.67 2.90 0.98
C ARG A 3 12.17 4.10 0.17
N PRO A 4 11.28 4.92 -0.43
CA PRO A 4 11.69 6.16 -1.07
C PRO A 4 12.44 7.07 -0.10
N GLY A 5 13.59 7.60 -0.53
CA GLY A 5 14.41 8.50 0.28
C GLY A 5 15.29 7.81 1.33
N ASP A 6 15.11 6.52 1.61
CA ASP A 6 15.95 5.76 2.55
C ASP A 6 16.16 4.31 2.10
N PRO A 7 17.27 3.99 1.41
CA PRO A 7 17.54 2.64 0.93
C PRO A 7 17.92 1.65 2.05
N THR A 8 18.15 2.12 3.30
CA THR A 8 18.41 1.22 4.43
C THR A 8 17.14 0.54 4.92
N VAL A 9 15.97 1.11 4.60
CA VAL A 9 14.66 0.54 4.89
C VAL A 9 14.12 -0.19 3.66
N MET A 10 13.76 -1.46 3.84
CA MET A 10 13.26 -2.33 2.77
C MET A 10 12.02 -3.10 3.21
N TYR A 11 11.19 -3.44 2.24
CA TYR A 11 9.97 -4.20 2.42
C TYR A 11 9.93 -5.40 1.47
N LEU A 12 9.48 -6.55 1.96
CA LEU A 12 9.31 -7.78 1.20
C LEU A 12 7.90 -8.33 1.40
N GLY A 13 7.25 -8.66 0.30
CA GLY A 13 6.02 -9.43 0.29
C GLY A 13 6.32 -10.92 0.09
N THR A 14 5.52 -11.79 0.68
CA THR A 14 5.74 -13.25 0.66
C THR A 14 4.47 -14.03 0.27
N ALA A 15 4.66 -15.35 0.12
CA ALA A 15 3.60 -16.35 0.10
C ALA A 15 3.89 -17.34 1.24
N PRO A 16 3.03 -17.48 2.27
CA PRO A 16 1.69 -16.87 2.41
C PRO A 16 1.75 -15.34 2.58
N GLY A 17 0.62 -14.65 2.40
CA GLY A 17 0.52 -13.19 2.33
C GLY A 17 1.00 -12.47 3.60
N GLU A 18 2.30 -12.23 3.70
CA GLU A 18 2.93 -11.49 4.79
C GLU A 18 3.87 -10.44 4.21
N ILE A 19 3.99 -9.30 4.90
CA ILE A 19 4.97 -8.26 4.62
C ILE A 19 6.00 -8.22 5.75
N TYR A 20 7.27 -8.20 5.35
CA TYR A 20 8.42 -8.04 6.21
C TYR A 20 9.09 -6.70 5.95
N ARG A 21 9.59 -6.06 7.00
CA ARG A 21 10.39 -4.83 6.95
C ARG A 21 11.80 -5.09 7.47
N SER A 22 12.80 -4.59 6.76
CA SER A 22 14.15 -4.42 7.27
C SER A 22 14.42 -2.93 7.45
N THR A 23 15.16 -2.56 8.51
CA THR A 23 15.64 -1.19 8.77
C THR A 23 17.17 -1.13 8.80
N ASN A 24 17.83 -2.20 8.38
CA ASN A 24 19.27 -2.37 8.41
C ASN A 24 19.79 -3.02 7.13
N SER A 25 19.39 -2.45 5.99
CA SER A 25 19.91 -2.84 4.68
C SER A 25 19.71 -4.33 4.30
N GLY A 26 18.73 -5.00 4.91
CA GLY A 26 18.43 -6.41 4.70
C GLY A 26 19.12 -7.39 5.66
N ASP A 27 19.89 -6.91 6.65
CA ASP A 27 20.59 -7.76 7.62
C ASP A 27 19.62 -8.51 8.54
N SER A 28 18.48 -7.89 8.89
CA SER A 28 17.40 -8.52 9.66
C SER A 28 16.03 -8.05 9.20
N TRP A 29 15.01 -8.88 9.44
CA TRP A 29 13.65 -8.66 8.96
C TRP A 29 12.64 -8.85 10.10
N GLN A 30 11.68 -7.94 10.19
CA GLN A 30 10.55 -7.99 11.10
C GLN A 30 9.26 -8.16 10.31
N GLN A 31 8.43 -9.14 10.66
CA GLN A 31 7.08 -9.25 10.14
C GLN A 31 6.23 -8.07 10.64
N ILE A 32 5.65 -7.31 9.73
CA ILE A 32 4.87 -6.09 10.04
C ILE A 32 3.37 -6.25 9.75
N THR A 33 2.97 -7.37 9.18
CA THR A 33 1.55 -7.72 8.97
C THR A 33 1.19 -8.96 9.77
N LYS A 34 0.02 -8.95 10.41
CA LYS A 34 -0.54 -10.14 11.06
C LYS A 34 -1.84 -10.50 10.36
N ASN A 35 -1.97 -11.76 9.95
CA ASN A 35 -3.21 -12.33 9.39
C ASN A 35 -3.79 -11.53 8.21
N MET A 36 -3.04 -11.43 7.10
CA MET A 36 -3.60 -10.82 5.88
C MET A 36 -4.44 -11.83 5.11
N GLY A 37 -5.63 -11.39 4.71
CA GLY A 37 -6.65 -12.21 4.05
C GLY A 37 -7.85 -12.44 4.95
N SER A 38 -9.06 -12.29 4.41
CA SER A 38 -10.26 -12.65 5.15
C SER A 38 -10.26 -14.17 5.36
N ALA A 39 -10.67 -14.64 6.54
CA ALA A 39 -10.91 -16.06 6.77
C ALA A 39 -12.02 -16.61 5.85
N GLU A 40 -12.75 -15.72 5.16
CA GLU A 40 -13.84 -16.02 4.25
C GLU A 40 -13.34 -16.41 2.84
N ILE A 41 -12.11 -16.02 2.47
CA ILE A 41 -11.51 -16.38 1.19
C ILE A 41 -10.64 -17.63 1.37
N SER A 42 -11.23 -18.80 1.06
CA SER A 42 -10.54 -20.08 1.03
C SER A 42 -10.26 -20.51 -0.42
N MET A 43 -8.99 -20.54 -0.79
CA MET A 43 -8.52 -20.98 -2.11
C MET A 43 -7.69 -22.26 -2.03
N ALA A 44 -7.49 -22.92 -3.18
CA ALA A 44 -6.65 -24.11 -3.31
C ALA A 44 -5.13 -23.82 -3.08
N PHE A 45 -4.74 -22.55 -3.00
CA PHE A 45 -3.38 -22.09 -2.78
C PHE A 45 -3.36 -20.86 -1.84
N PRO A 46 -2.25 -20.61 -1.13
CA PRO A 46 -2.17 -19.50 -0.18
C PRO A 46 -2.19 -18.13 -0.87
N THR A 47 -2.79 -17.14 -0.21
CA THR A 47 -2.70 -15.72 -0.58
C THR A 47 -1.24 -15.28 -0.69
N ARG A 48 -0.94 -14.34 -1.59
CA ARG A 48 0.42 -13.80 -1.78
C ARG A 48 0.41 -12.30 -1.98
N VAL A 49 1.44 -11.65 -1.46
CA VAL A 49 1.73 -10.24 -1.77
C VAL A 49 2.42 -10.18 -3.13
N ILE A 50 1.77 -9.56 -4.09
CA ILE A 50 2.19 -9.52 -5.49
C ILE A 50 2.78 -8.18 -5.90
N ALA A 51 2.43 -7.11 -5.18
CA ALA A 51 3.02 -5.80 -5.39
C ALA A 51 3.08 -5.01 -4.08
N LEU A 52 4.12 -4.19 -3.97
CA LEU A 52 4.29 -3.17 -2.94
C LEU A 52 4.69 -1.87 -3.63
N CYS A 53 4.04 -0.77 -3.27
CA CYS A 53 4.44 0.57 -3.69
C CYS A 53 4.26 1.57 -2.55
N ALA A 54 4.99 2.69 -2.63
CA ALA A 54 4.90 3.80 -1.70
C ALA A 54 4.96 5.12 -2.47
N ASP A 55 4.33 6.17 -1.95
CA ASP A 55 4.44 7.51 -2.51
C ASP A 55 5.84 8.08 -2.24
N PRO A 56 6.62 8.49 -3.25
CA PRO A 56 7.92 9.10 -3.03
C PRO A 56 7.89 10.41 -2.22
N ASN A 57 6.78 11.16 -2.26
CA ASN A 57 6.59 12.38 -1.48
C ASN A 57 6.08 12.11 -0.07
N PHE A 58 5.40 10.97 0.14
CA PHE A 58 4.89 10.52 1.42
C PHE A 58 5.33 9.08 1.68
N PRO A 59 6.61 8.82 2.03
CA PRO A 59 7.16 7.46 2.07
C PRO A 59 6.53 6.51 3.12
N ASP A 60 5.75 7.06 4.05
CA ASP A 60 4.95 6.29 5.02
C ASP A 60 3.60 5.83 4.44
N GLU A 61 3.15 6.43 3.34
CA GLU A 61 1.96 6.03 2.59
C GLU A 61 2.32 4.91 1.63
N MET A 62 1.84 3.71 1.94
CA MET A 62 2.21 2.45 1.30
C MET A 62 0.99 1.63 0.93
N TYR A 63 1.10 0.87 -0.16
CA TYR A 63 0.05 0.00 -0.68
C TYR A 63 0.61 -1.39 -0.95
N ALA A 64 -0.18 -2.42 -0.61
CA ALA A 64 0.12 -3.79 -0.98
C ALA A 64 -1.08 -4.39 -1.73
N ALA A 65 -0.78 -4.98 -2.89
CA ALA A 65 -1.75 -5.79 -3.61
C ALA A 65 -1.61 -7.24 -3.17
N LEU A 66 -2.74 -7.86 -2.84
CA LEU A 66 -2.87 -9.26 -2.50
C LEU A 66 -3.60 -9.95 -3.65
N GLU A 67 -3.01 -11.03 -4.17
CA GLU A 67 -3.58 -11.69 -5.37
C GLU A 67 -5.01 -12.18 -5.16
N VAL A 68 -5.38 -12.50 -3.92
CA VAL A 68 -6.72 -13.02 -3.57
C VAL A 68 -7.19 -12.44 -2.23
N ALA A 69 -7.02 -11.13 -2.04
CA ALA A 69 -7.59 -10.38 -0.90
C ALA A 69 -7.64 -8.86 -1.15
N GLY A 70 -7.56 -8.46 -2.43
CA GLY A 70 -7.63 -7.06 -2.86
C GLY A 70 -6.42 -6.21 -2.44
N VAL A 71 -6.69 -4.99 -1.96
CA VAL A 71 -5.64 -3.99 -1.68
C VAL A 71 -5.73 -3.56 -0.23
N ILE A 72 -4.56 -3.52 0.42
CA ILE A 72 -4.39 -2.92 1.72
C ILE A 72 -3.50 -1.68 1.63
N ARG A 73 -3.72 -0.75 2.54
CA ARG A 73 -2.99 0.51 2.67
C ARG A 73 -2.42 0.65 4.07
N SER A 74 -1.24 1.22 4.18
CA SER A 74 -0.66 1.73 5.42
C SER A 74 -0.35 3.21 5.24
N SER A 75 -0.60 4.01 6.28
CA SER A 75 -0.25 5.44 6.32
C SER A 75 0.85 5.76 7.34
N ASP A 76 1.49 4.72 7.90
CA ASP A 76 2.45 4.81 9.00
C ASP A 76 3.70 3.96 8.76
N GLY A 77 4.09 3.77 7.49
CA GLY A 77 5.33 3.07 7.14
C GLY A 77 5.27 1.56 7.38
N GLY A 78 4.05 1.01 7.43
CA GLY A 78 3.75 -0.41 7.55
C GLY A 78 3.50 -0.90 8.98
N ASP A 79 3.39 -0.01 9.97
CA ASP A 79 3.10 -0.41 11.36
C ASP A 79 1.64 -0.85 11.52
N THR A 80 0.72 -0.21 10.80
CA THR A 80 -0.70 -0.62 10.68
C THR A 80 -1.15 -0.66 9.22
N TRP A 81 -2.13 -1.52 8.95
CA TRP A 81 -2.68 -1.76 7.61
C TRP A 81 -4.20 -1.80 7.67
N GLU A 82 -4.85 -1.20 6.68
CA GLU A 82 -6.30 -1.24 6.48
C GLU A 82 -6.66 -1.75 5.08
N GLU A 83 -7.75 -2.50 4.97
CA GLU A 83 -8.28 -2.97 3.69
C GLU A 83 -9.04 -1.85 2.98
N ILE A 84 -8.72 -1.62 1.71
CA ILE A 84 -9.33 -0.58 0.88
C ILE A 84 -9.98 -1.12 -0.41
N SER A 85 -10.04 -2.45 -0.58
CA SER A 85 -10.59 -3.13 -1.76
C SER A 85 -11.98 -2.62 -2.17
N GLY A 86 -12.92 -2.55 -1.22
CA GLY A 86 -14.28 -2.09 -1.47
C GLY A 86 -14.41 -0.60 -1.86
N THR A 87 -13.36 0.20 -1.62
CA THR A 87 -13.31 1.60 -2.10
C THR A 87 -12.74 1.72 -3.52
N LEU A 88 -12.10 0.66 -4.03
CA LEU A 88 -11.45 0.62 -5.34
C LEU A 88 -12.27 -0.13 -6.39
N ALA A 89 -13.13 -1.09 -6.00
CA ALA A 89 -14.03 -1.79 -6.89
C ALA A 89 -15.36 -2.15 -6.20
N PRO A 90 -16.55 -1.83 -6.77
CA PRO A 90 -17.84 -2.13 -6.17
C PRO A 90 -18.28 -3.61 -6.30
N SER A 91 -17.43 -4.51 -6.77
CA SER A 91 -17.74 -5.94 -6.92
C SER A 91 -16.53 -6.80 -6.53
N GLU A 92 -16.66 -7.51 -5.42
CA GLU A 92 -15.63 -8.29 -4.71
C GLU A 92 -15.16 -9.56 -5.45
N ASP A 93 -15.73 -9.92 -6.60
CA ASP A 93 -15.65 -11.32 -7.06
C ASP A 93 -14.46 -11.70 -7.94
N THR A 94 -13.60 -10.79 -8.44
CA THR A 94 -12.36 -11.20 -9.14
C THR A 94 -11.36 -10.05 -9.32
N LEU A 95 -10.87 -9.47 -8.22
CA LEU A 95 -9.81 -8.46 -8.33
C LEU A 95 -8.43 -9.13 -8.47
N ASP A 96 -8.06 -9.44 -9.71
CA ASP A 96 -6.73 -9.94 -10.07
C ASP A 96 -5.81 -8.75 -10.40
N LEU A 97 -4.91 -8.43 -9.48
CA LEU A 97 -3.93 -7.36 -9.64
C LEU A 97 -2.61 -7.97 -10.12
N HIS A 98 -1.95 -7.34 -11.10
CA HIS A 98 -0.65 -7.82 -11.60
C HIS A 98 0.49 -6.82 -11.33
N GLY A 99 0.17 -5.69 -10.71
CA GLY A 99 1.13 -4.64 -10.40
C GLY A 99 0.48 -3.44 -9.74
N ALA A 100 1.28 -2.67 -9.00
CA ALA A 100 0.89 -1.39 -8.43
C ALA A 100 2.00 -0.37 -8.69
N GLN A 101 1.62 0.86 -9.04
CA GLN A 101 2.55 1.95 -9.27
C GLN A 101 2.02 3.21 -8.60
N CYS A 102 2.84 3.84 -7.75
CA CYS A 102 2.60 5.22 -7.29
C CYS A 102 3.29 6.19 -8.25
N SER A 103 2.55 7.17 -8.76
CA SER A 103 3.09 8.26 -9.57
C SER A 103 3.12 9.55 -8.75
N PRO A 104 4.26 10.26 -8.68
CA PRO A 104 4.32 11.56 -8.00
C PRO A 104 3.76 12.64 -8.93
N LEU A 105 2.48 12.99 -8.79
CA LEU A 105 1.92 14.20 -9.38
C LEU A 105 1.34 15.12 -8.28
N CYS A 106 1.81 16.36 -8.26
CA CYS A 106 1.47 17.48 -7.34
C CYS A 106 1.47 18.78 -8.21
N PRO A 107 0.85 19.95 -7.89
CA PRO A 107 0.28 20.42 -6.62
C PRO A 107 -1.07 21.20 -6.68
N THR A 108 -1.72 21.33 -5.51
CA THR A 108 -2.65 22.40 -5.06
C THR A 108 -3.72 22.93 -6.04
N LEU A 109 -4.99 22.64 -5.75
CA LEU A 109 -6.10 23.52 -6.13
C LEU A 109 -5.89 24.89 -5.47
N SER A 110 -5.39 25.87 -6.22
CA SER A 110 -5.49 27.28 -5.84
C SER A 110 -6.96 27.67 -5.83
N SER A 111 -7.52 27.89 -4.64
CA SER A 111 -8.82 28.51 -4.45
C SER A 111 -8.84 29.89 -5.12
N SER A 112 -9.54 30.02 -6.25
CA SER A 112 -9.85 31.33 -6.82
C SER A 112 -11.13 31.89 -6.20
N GLN A 113 -11.00 32.69 -5.15
CA GLN A 113 -11.82 33.89 -4.95
C GLN A 113 -11.20 34.81 -3.89
N PRO A 114 -11.12 36.11 -4.19
CA PRO A 114 -11.81 37.05 -3.30
C PRO A 114 -12.68 38.02 -4.11
N GLY A 115 -13.86 38.30 -3.55
CA GLY A 115 -14.77 39.31 -4.06
C GLY A 115 -14.48 40.74 -3.59
N LYS A 116 -15.31 41.64 -4.12
CA LYS A 116 -15.59 43.04 -3.74
C LYS A 116 -14.53 44.10 -4.08
N ALA A 117 -14.78 44.78 -5.21
CA ALA A 117 -14.40 46.17 -5.40
C ALA A 117 -15.36 47.08 -4.60
N HIS A 118 -14.79 47.90 -3.72
CA HIS A 118 -15.40 49.15 -3.26
C HIS A 118 -14.81 50.28 -4.10
N SER A 119 -15.66 51.04 -4.79
CA SER A 119 -15.61 52.50 -4.89
C SER A 119 -16.93 53.04 -5.39
#